data_AF-A0A5E7Z1L3-F1
#
_entry.id   AF-A0A5E7Z1L3-F1
#
_cell.length_a   1.000
_cell.length_b   1.000
_cell.length_c   1.000
_cell.angle_alpha   90.00
_cell.angle_beta   90.00
_cell.angle_gamma   90.00
#
_symmetry.space_group_name_H-M   'P 1'
#
loop_
_entity.id
_entity.type
_entity.pdbx_description
1 polymer ?
#
loop_
_entity_poly.entity_id
_entity_poly.type
_entity_poly.pdbx_seq_one_letter_code
_entity_poly.pdbx_strand_id
1 'polypeptide(L)'
;MLARPAHCRYLWAAAGVPLADGAGNSCIRQKKRARLRKEGSNLANQWGRDNDFRAGARRGGARTVIAVLIALLVGGAGGYSASLILQDGQSVVSDAAQVETAELNKALAEARDELSDARAAEAARAAEVEALKADVARMAGDLDALAQELAASNTPTALPEETIGAMDALERERDVLAAENEAFRSGLEALEAERQALERQAETDRQRLQAELERLQGEVLPALTSERDQLKRQAETLQADQVALEARLKAASEDQVAEAARIVELEESLTSTRRELEVARLAIEALNNEVEAAVNTDQAENIDVSPEQPQEEQDAQGAASALDPRDRGDVAQALRAAPGLETLGEAERQELTDRLVNGECVTSALESLFDRVPILTLRNLIRDLNSNC
;
A
#
# COMPACT_ATOMS: atom_id res chain seq x y z
N MET A 1 -54.00 -31.25 8.87
CA MET A 1 -52.94 -32.28 8.74
C MET A 1 -51.89 -31.76 7.76
N LEU A 2 -50.61 -31.96 8.09
CA LEU A 2 -49.43 -32.16 7.20
C LEU A 2 -49.17 -31.27 5.96
N ALA A 3 -47.88 -30.92 5.80
CA ALA A 3 -47.16 -30.60 4.54
C ALA A 3 -47.48 -29.24 3.86
N ARG A 4 -46.53 -28.53 3.20
CA ARG A 4 -45.06 -28.71 3.00
C ARG A 4 -44.44 -27.32 2.66
N PRO A 5 -43.09 -27.15 2.60
CA PRO A 5 -42.43 -25.84 2.52
C PRO A 5 -42.37 -25.27 1.10
N ALA A 6 -42.20 -23.94 1.00
CA ALA A 6 -42.00 -23.24 -0.27
C ALA A 6 -40.53 -23.30 -0.73
N HIS A 7 -40.33 -23.47 -2.04
CA HIS A 7 -39.02 -23.52 -2.69
C HIS A 7 -38.38 -22.13 -2.85
N CYS A 8 -37.10 -21.99 -2.52
CA CYS A 8 -36.25 -20.97 -3.15
C CYS A 8 -35.74 -21.50 -4.48
N ARG A 9 -36.01 -20.76 -5.56
CA ARG A 9 -35.56 -21.07 -6.92
C ARG A 9 -34.06 -20.81 -7.07
N TYR A 10 -33.35 -21.77 -7.67
CA TYR A 10 -32.13 -21.48 -8.41
C TYR A 10 -32.48 -20.89 -9.78
N LEU A 11 -31.69 -19.92 -10.24
CA LEU A 11 -31.62 -19.50 -11.65
C LEU A 11 -30.15 -19.40 -12.06
N TRP A 12 -29.79 -20.14 -13.11
CA TRP A 12 -28.67 -19.86 -14.02
C TRP A 12 -29.00 -18.60 -14.87
N ALA A 13 -28.16 -17.98 -15.72
CA ALA A 13 -26.87 -18.28 -16.36
C ALA A 13 -26.27 -16.95 -16.90
N ALA A 14 -25.05 -16.83 -17.45
CA ALA A 14 -23.77 -17.57 -17.30
C ALA A 14 -22.68 -16.89 -18.16
N ALA A 15 -21.49 -16.62 -17.59
CA ALA A 15 -20.27 -16.25 -18.33
C ALA A 15 -19.04 -16.59 -17.45
N GLY A 16 -18.03 -17.26 -18.00
CA GLY A 16 -16.92 -17.81 -17.21
C GLY A 16 -15.60 -17.04 -17.34
N VAL A 17 -14.78 -17.14 -16.29
CA VAL A 17 -13.30 -17.21 -16.24
C VAL A 17 -12.94 -17.50 -14.76
N PRO A 18 -11.94 -18.35 -14.46
CA PRO A 18 -11.72 -18.82 -13.09
C PRO A 18 -10.85 -17.87 -12.27
N LEU A 19 -11.09 -17.80 -10.97
CA LEU A 19 -10.19 -17.23 -9.97
C LEU A 19 -10.26 -18.06 -8.68
N ALA A 20 -9.09 -18.31 -8.10
CA ALA A 20 -8.90 -19.21 -6.97
C ALA A 20 -9.11 -18.51 -5.60
N ASP A 21 -9.46 -19.33 -4.61
CA ASP A 21 -9.19 -19.24 -3.17
C ASP A 21 -9.32 -17.92 -2.38
N GLY A 22 -9.89 -18.07 -1.16
CA GLY A 22 -9.13 -17.58 0.00
C GLY A 22 -9.71 -16.52 0.93
N ALA A 23 -10.99 -16.60 1.33
CA ALA A 23 -11.46 -16.06 2.63
C ALA A 23 -12.79 -16.74 3.03
N GLY A 24 -13.03 -17.19 4.25
CA GLY A 24 -12.50 -16.71 5.53
C GLY A 24 -13.63 -16.03 6.30
N ASN A 25 -14.59 -16.82 6.80
CA ASN A 25 -15.73 -16.26 7.56
C ASN A 25 -16.03 -17.07 8.83
N SER A 26 -15.40 -16.65 9.92
CA SER A 26 -15.50 -17.25 11.25
C SER A 26 -16.79 -16.84 11.96
N CYS A 27 -17.82 -17.68 11.89
CA CYS A 27 -19.06 -17.48 12.64
C CYS A 27 -19.09 -18.29 13.94
N ILE A 28 -18.95 -17.55 15.05
CA ILE A 28 -18.98 -17.99 16.44
C ILE A 28 -20.19 -18.90 16.74
N ARG A 29 -19.94 -20.11 17.28
CA ARG A 29 -20.89 -20.78 18.19
C ARG A 29 -20.18 -21.58 19.28
N GLN A 30 -19.94 -20.92 20.42
CA GLN A 30 -19.66 -21.60 21.68
C GLN A 30 -20.86 -22.49 22.09
N LYS A 31 -20.59 -23.74 22.49
CA LYS A 31 -21.32 -24.43 23.59
C LYS A 31 -20.72 -25.81 23.90
N LYS A 32 -20.34 -26.02 25.16
CA LYS A 32 -20.27 -27.32 25.89
C LYS A 32 -19.29 -28.37 25.30
N ARG A 33 -18.32 -28.93 26.03
CA ARG A 33 -18.26 -29.28 27.47
C ARG A 33 -16.82 -29.21 28.02
N ALA A 34 -16.71 -29.02 29.33
CA ALA A 34 -15.47 -29.15 30.10
C ALA A 34 -15.29 -30.58 30.67
N ARG A 35 -14.10 -30.84 31.24
CA ARG A 35 -13.59 -32.09 31.87
C ARG A 35 -13.12 -33.13 30.83
N LEU A 36 -11.83 -33.45 30.75
CA LEU A 36 -11.05 -34.16 31.78
C LEU A 36 -9.63 -33.60 31.99
N ARG A 37 -9.07 -33.81 33.19
CA ARG A 37 -7.71 -33.45 33.62
C ARG A 37 -7.12 -34.66 34.35
N LYS A 38 -5.80 -34.91 34.19
CA LYS A 38 -5.03 -36.15 34.47
C LYS A 38 -5.09 -37.12 33.28
N GLU A 39 -3.98 -37.62 32.74
CA GLU A 39 -2.79 -38.15 33.42
C GLU A 39 -1.47 -37.57 32.90
N GLY A 40 -0.45 -37.60 33.76
CA GLY A 40 0.94 -37.45 33.35
C GLY A 40 1.60 -38.82 33.36
N SER A 41 2.19 -39.22 32.24
CA SER A 41 2.95 -40.47 32.13
C SER A 41 4.10 -40.28 31.14
N ASN A 42 5.30 -40.14 31.72
CA ASN A 42 6.61 -40.50 31.19
C ASN A 42 6.70 -40.78 29.68
N LEU A 43 7.12 -39.78 28.91
CA LEU A 43 7.77 -40.02 27.63
C LEU A 43 9.14 -40.64 27.91
N ALA A 44 9.19 -41.98 27.85
CA ALA A 44 10.44 -42.73 27.83
C ALA A 44 11.12 -42.49 26.47
N ASN A 45 12.11 -41.61 26.43
CA ASN A 45 12.86 -41.33 25.21
C ASN A 45 13.77 -42.51 24.88
N GLN A 46 13.45 -43.20 23.79
CA GLN A 46 14.04 -44.49 23.38
C GLN A 46 15.48 -44.40 22.84
N TRP A 47 16.27 -43.41 23.25
CA TRP A 47 17.63 -43.19 22.76
C TRP A 47 18.58 -42.66 23.84
N GLY A 48 19.16 -43.57 24.62
CA GLY A 48 20.49 -43.40 25.23
C GLY A 48 20.58 -43.01 26.71
N ARG A 49 21.39 -43.80 27.44
CA ARG A 49 22.02 -43.54 28.75
C ARG A 49 21.13 -43.46 29.99
N ASP A 50 20.95 -44.63 30.61
CA ASP A 50 20.93 -44.69 32.08
C ASP A 50 22.35 -44.49 32.62
N ASN A 51 22.58 -43.37 33.30
CA ASN A 51 23.78 -43.12 34.10
C ASN A 51 23.46 -43.41 35.57
N ASP A 52 23.67 -44.65 36.04
CA ASP A 52 23.61 -44.97 37.47
C ASP A 52 24.91 -45.63 37.96
N PHE A 53 26.03 -44.92 37.77
CA PHE A 53 27.27 -45.20 38.49
C PHE A 53 27.13 -44.78 39.96
N ARG A 54 26.52 -45.62 40.79
CA ARG A 54 26.58 -45.48 42.25
C ARG A 54 27.78 -46.22 42.83
N ALA A 55 28.89 -45.51 42.93
CA ALA A 55 30.08 -45.99 43.62
C ALA A 55 29.88 -46.10 45.14
N GLY A 56 30.38 -47.18 45.73
CA GLY A 56 30.88 -47.19 47.11
C GLY A 56 29.91 -47.60 48.24
N ALA A 57 29.95 -48.89 48.60
CA ALA A 57 29.70 -49.33 49.99
C ALA A 57 30.60 -50.53 50.32
N ARG A 58 31.51 -50.38 51.29
CA ARG A 58 32.43 -51.43 51.74
C ARG A 58 31.77 -52.34 52.80
N ARG A 59 31.84 -53.66 52.61
CA ARG A 59 31.79 -54.73 53.63
C ARG A 59 32.42 -55.98 52.99
N GLY A 60 33.38 -56.71 53.55
CA GLY A 60 34.00 -56.63 54.89
C GLY A 60 33.53 -57.77 55.80
N GLY A 61 34.16 -58.95 55.67
CA GLY A 61 33.93 -60.07 56.59
C GLY A 61 34.07 -61.48 55.97
N ALA A 62 35.30 -61.99 55.87
CA ALA A 62 35.59 -63.40 55.53
C ALA A 62 36.98 -63.84 56.04
N ARG A 63 37.24 -63.69 57.36
CA ARG A 63 38.51 -64.07 58.02
C ARG A 63 38.29 -64.65 59.43
N THR A 64 37.31 -65.55 59.61
CA THR A 64 36.95 -66.11 60.93
C THR A 64 36.55 -67.59 60.92
N VAL A 65 37.10 -68.41 60.01
CA VAL A 65 36.86 -69.88 59.99
C VAL A 65 38.12 -70.71 60.26
N ILE A 66 39.31 -70.23 59.85
CA ILE A 66 40.56 -70.99 59.96
C ILE A 66 41.11 -71.07 61.40
N ALA A 67 40.70 -70.16 62.30
CA ALA A 67 41.23 -70.10 63.67
C ALA A 67 40.66 -71.15 64.64
N VAL A 68 39.48 -71.74 64.35
CA VAL A 68 38.81 -72.67 65.28
C VAL A 68 39.35 -74.10 65.16
N LEU A 69 39.76 -74.53 63.95
CA LEU A 69 40.24 -75.89 63.71
C LEU A 69 41.64 -76.17 64.27
N ILE A 70 42.49 -75.14 64.44
CA ILE A 70 43.83 -75.31 65.01
C ILE A 70 43.78 -75.41 66.56
N ALA A 71 42.76 -74.82 67.20
CA ALA A 71 42.60 -74.88 68.65
C ALA A 71 42.13 -76.27 69.16
N LEU A 72 41.43 -77.05 68.32
CA LEU A 72 40.84 -78.33 68.71
C LEU A 72 41.82 -79.51 68.56
N LEU A 73 42.86 -79.37 67.71
CA LEU A 73 43.84 -80.43 67.40
C LEU A 73 45.03 -80.50 68.37
N VAL A 74 45.17 -79.53 69.28
CA VAL A 74 46.27 -79.44 70.27
C VAL A 74 45.82 -79.79 71.70
N GLY A 75 44.51 -79.92 71.95
CA GLY A 75 43.95 -80.24 73.27
C GLY A 75 43.92 -81.74 73.63
N GLY A 76 44.33 -82.63 72.72
CA GLY A 76 44.13 -84.08 72.83
C GLY A 76 45.32 -84.89 73.39
N ALA A 77 46.23 -84.28 74.14
CA ALA A 77 47.39 -84.97 74.71
C ALA A 77 47.60 -84.59 76.19
N GLY A 78 47.34 -85.56 77.09
CA GLY A 78 47.74 -85.47 78.50
C GLY A 78 46.59 -85.65 79.49
N GLY A 79 46.35 -86.89 79.94
CA GLY A 79 45.46 -87.17 81.05
C GLY A 79 44.87 -88.58 81.06
N TYR A 80 45.63 -89.56 81.55
CA TYR A 80 45.15 -90.64 82.44
C TYR A 80 46.31 -91.57 82.84
N SER A 81 47.23 -90.99 83.61
CA SER A 81 48.12 -91.75 84.50
C SER A 81 47.42 -91.96 85.85
N ALA A 82 47.59 -93.14 86.46
CA ALA A 82 47.10 -93.56 87.79
C ALA A 82 45.70 -94.21 87.85
N SER A 83 45.64 -95.50 87.50
CA SER A 83 44.67 -96.47 88.03
C SER A 83 45.25 -97.89 88.13
N LEU A 84 46.50 -97.97 88.62
CA LEU A 84 47.09 -99.21 89.16
C LEU A 84 47.26 -99.01 90.67
N ILE A 85 47.01 -100.08 91.45
CA ILE A 85 46.93 -100.10 92.92
C ILE A 85 45.58 -99.57 93.48
N LEU A 86 44.52 -100.38 93.33
CA LEU A 86 43.66 -100.77 94.45
C LEU A 86 42.89 -102.04 94.07
N GLN A 87 43.00 -103.04 94.93
CA GLN A 87 42.51 -104.40 94.75
C GLN A 87 41.28 -104.61 95.66
N ASP A 88 40.45 -105.60 95.32
CA ASP A 88 39.28 -106.08 96.09
C ASP A 88 38.09 -105.11 96.28
N GLY A 89 37.05 -105.30 95.45
CA GLY A 89 35.80 -104.53 95.51
C GLY A 89 34.89 -104.74 94.29
N GLN A 90 34.71 -105.98 93.84
CA GLN A 90 33.97 -106.30 92.60
C GLN A 90 32.48 -105.90 92.65
N SER A 91 31.90 -105.70 91.45
CA SER A 91 30.46 -105.73 91.09
C SER A 91 29.63 -104.44 90.96
N VAL A 92 30.17 -103.23 91.17
CA VAL A 92 29.40 -101.97 90.91
C VAL A 92 30.13 -100.92 90.06
N VAL A 93 31.44 -101.07 89.84
CA VAL A 93 32.25 -100.15 88.99
C VAL A 93 32.33 -100.64 87.53
N SER A 94 32.00 -101.90 87.27
CA SER A 94 31.99 -102.51 85.93
C SER A 94 31.01 -101.84 84.97
N ASP A 95 29.84 -101.41 85.46
CA ASP A 95 28.78 -100.85 84.61
C ASP A 95 29.12 -99.41 84.19
N ALA A 96 29.68 -98.61 85.10
CA ALA A 96 30.13 -97.26 84.79
C ALA A 96 31.27 -97.26 83.75
N ALA A 97 32.26 -98.15 83.90
CA ALA A 97 33.33 -98.32 82.92
C ALA A 97 32.84 -98.88 81.58
N GLN A 98 31.78 -99.71 81.56
CA GLN A 98 31.16 -100.18 80.32
C GLN A 98 30.37 -99.08 79.61
N VAL A 99 29.68 -98.19 80.34
CA VAL A 99 29.02 -97.01 79.76
C VAL A 99 30.05 -96.05 79.18
N GLU A 100 31.12 -95.72 79.92
CA GLU A 100 32.17 -94.82 79.45
C GLU A 100 32.91 -95.39 78.21
N THR A 101 33.25 -96.68 78.20
CA THR A 101 33.84 -97.32 77.01
C THR A 101 32.86 -97.43 75.84
N ALA A 102 31.55 -97.54 76.07
CA ALA A 102 30.55 -97.46 75.00
C ALA A 102 30.44 -96.04 74.42
N GLU A 103 30.46 -95.00 75.27
CA GLU A 103 30.47 -93.60 74.83
C GLU A 103 31.75 -93.23 74.07
N LEU A 104 32.94 -93.67 74.53
CA LEU A 104 34.20 -93.48 73.81
C LEU A 104 34.22 -94.21 72.46
N ASN A 105 33.70 -95.45 72.38
CA ASN A 105 33.59 -96.16 71.11
C ASN A 105 32.59 -95.48 70.16
N LYS A 106 31.51 -94.90 70.69
CA LYS A 106 30.55 -94.11 69.91
C LYS A 106 31.17 -92.81 69.39
N ALA A 107 31.84 -92.03 70.23
CA ALA A 107 32.53 -90.80 69.83
C ALA A 107 33.65 -91.07 68.81
N LEU A 108 34.33 -92.22 68.92
CA LEU A 108 35.37 -92.65 67.97
C LEU A 108 34.79 -93.22 66.66
N ALA A 109 33.54 -93.70 66.65
CA ALA A 109 32.79 -93.97 65.42
C ALA A 109 32.35 -92.65 64.77
N GLU A 110 31.72 -91.75 65.53
CA GLU A 110 31.31 -90.41 65.05
C GLU A 110 32.49 -89.63 64.47
N ALA A 111 33.66 -89.60 65.13
CA ALA A 111 34.86 -88.95 64.62
C ALA A 111 35.47 -89.63 63.38
N ARG A 112 35.21 -90.93 63.15
CA ARG A 112 35.60 -91.62 61.91
C ARG A 112 34.65 -91.30 60.77
N ASP A 113 33.35 -91.22 61.06
CA ASP A 113 32.32 -90.84 60.10
C ASP A 113 32.54 -89.38 59.67
N GLU A 114 32.71 -88.44 60.60
CA GLU A 114 33.07 -87.03 60.32
C GLU A 114 34.34 -86.90 59.47
N LEU A 115 35.36 -87.71 59.75
CA LEU A 115 36.61 -87.69 58.98
C LEU A 115 36.49 -88.38 57.61
N SER A 116 35.51 -89.28 57.44
CA SER A 116 35.13 -89.83 56.15
C SER A 116 34.33 -88.83 55.32
N ASP A 117 33.40 -88.11 55.94
CA ASP A 117 32.61 -87.03 55.34
C ASP A 117 33.49 -85.84 54.95
N ALA A 118 34.46 -85.46 55.80
CA ALA A 118 35.43 -84.43 55.49
C ALA A 118 36.28 -84.81 54.26
N ARG A 119 36.72 -86.08 54.15
CA ARG A 119 37.44 -86.57 52.96
C ARG A 119 36.55 -86.62 51.72
N ALA A 120 35.27 -86.99 51.86
CA ALA A 120 34.31 -86.96 50.77
C ALA A 120 34.07 -85.51 50.29
N ALA A 121 33.98 -84.54 51.21
CA ALA A 121 33.84 -83.12 50.92
C ALA A 121 35.12 -82.53 50.29
N GLU A 122 36.32 -82.94 50.72
CA GLU A 122 37.58 -82.57 50.07
C GLU A 122 37.68 -83.14 48.65
N ALA A 123 37.30 -84.41 48.45
CA ALA A 123 37.25 -85.02 47.12
C ALA A 123 36.23 -84.33 46.20
N ALA A 124 35.05 -83.97 46.72
CA ALA A 124 34.05 -83.20 45.98
C ALA A 124 34.58 -81.81 45.58
N ARG A 125 35.20 -81.07 46.50
CA ARG A 125 35.83 -79.76 46.20
C ARG A 125 36.99 -79.88 45.21
N ALA A 126 37.78 -80.94 45.27
CA ALA A 126 38.82 -81.20 44.28
C ALA A 126 38.23 -81.42 42.88
N ALA A 127 37.13 -82.17 42.77
CA ALA A 127 36.40 -82.35 41.52
C ALA A 127 35.78 -81.04 41.00
N GLU A 128 35.21 -80.21 41.88
CA GLU A 128 34.73 -78.86 41.54
C GLU A 128 35.85 -77.95 41.00
N VAL A 129 37.04 -78.00 41.60
CA VAL A 129 38.21 -77.23 41.14
C VAL A 129 38.70 -77.69 39.77
N GLU A 130 38.74 -79.00 39.49
CA GLU A 130 39.09 -79.49 38.15
C GLU A 130 38.01 -79.18 37.10
N ALA A 131 36.72 -79.20 37.46
CA ALA A 131 35.64 -78.75 36.59
C ALA A 131 35.79 -77.25 36.25
N LEU A 132 36.01 -76.40 37.26
CA LEU A 132 36.25 -74.96 37.07
C LEU A 132 37.48 -74.66 36.20
N LYS A 133 38.55 -75.45 36.31
CA LYS A 133 39.71 -75.35 35.41
C LYS A 133 39.36 -75.71 33.97
N ALA A 134 38.56 -76.75 33.76
CA ALA A 134 38.10 -77.15 32.43
C ALA A 134 37.21 -76.06 31.80
N ASP A 135 36.32 -75.44 32.58
CA ASP A 135 35.48 -74.33 32.13
C ASP A 135 36.31 -73.08 31.78
N VAL A 136 37.33 -72.73 32.58
CA VAL A 136 38.25 -71.63 32.27
C VAL A 136 39.06 -71.91 31.01
N ALA A 137 39.55 -73.14 30.81
CA ALA A 137 40.25 -73.54 29.59
C ALA A 137 39.33 -73.47 28.36
N ARG A 138 38.04 -73.83 28.51
CA ARG A 138 37.03 -73.70 27.47
C ARG A 138 36.77 -72.24 27.12
N MET A 139 36.51 -71.39 28.10
CA MET A 139 36.29 -69.96 27.88
C MET A 139 37.50 -69.26 27.24
N ALA A 140 38.73 -69.69 27.57
CA ALA A 140 39.93 -69.21 26.88
C ALA A 140 39.95 -69.63 25.41
N GLY A 141 39.63 -70.88 25.09
CA GLY A 141 39.51 -71.38 23.72
C GLY A 141 38.40 -70.68 22.92
N ASP A 142 37.25 -70.41 23.55
CA ASP A 142 36.15 -69.67 22.93
C ASP A 142 36.53 -68.21 22.65
N LEU A 143 37.31 -67.57 23.55
CA LEU A 143 37.86 -66.22 23.32
C LEU A 143 38.90 -66.19 22.21
N ASP A 144 39.79 -67.17 22.13
CA ASP A 144 40.79 -67.28 21.04
C ASP A 144 40.11 -67.56 19.69
N ALA A 145 39.04 -68.37 19.68
CA ALA A 145 38.23 -68.61 18.48
C ALA A 145 37.50 -67.33 18.01
N LEU A 146 36.87 -66.59 18.92
CA LEU A 146 36.26 -65.29 18.61
C LEU A 146 37.29 -64.26 18.17
N ALA A 147 38.49 -64.25 18.74
CA ALA A 147 39.58 -63.38 18.31
C ALA A 147 40.06 -63.73 16.88
N GLN A 148 40.12 -65.02 16.53
CA GLN A 148 40.43 -65.46 15.17
C GLN A 148 39.32 -65.15 14.17
N GLU A 149 38.05 -65.34 14.53
CA GLU A 149 36.89 -64.97 13.70
C GLU A 149 36.83 -63.45 13.49
N LEU A 150 37.11 -62.66 14.54
CA LEU A 150 37.21 -61.20 14.45
C LEU A 150 38.44 -60.75 13.64
N ALA A 151 39.56 -61.46 13.70
CA ALA A 151 40.73 -61.18 12.87
C ALA A 151 40.54 -61.58 11.39
N ALA A 152 39.79 -62.65 11.13
CA ALA A 152 39.43 -63.08 9.78
C ALA A 152 38.43 -62.11 9.13
N SER A 153 37.39 -61.71 9.86
CA SER A 153 36.39 -60.74 9.41
C SER A 153 36.92 -59.30 9.33
N ASN A 154 37.90 -58.92 10.17
CA ASN A 154 38.66 -57.68 10.04
C ASN A 154 39.99 -57.84 9.28
N THR A 155 40.15 -58.89 8.47
CA THR A 155 41.11 -58.75 7.36
C THR A 155 40.60 -57.58 6.52
N PRO A 156 41.43 -56.57 6.21
CA PRO A 156 40.96 -55.42 5.47
C PRO A 156 40.70 -55.83 4.02
N THR A 157 39.50 -56.33 3.77
CA THR A 157 38.83 -56.20 2.49
C THR A 157 38.77 -54.71 2.21
N ALA A 158 39.77 -54.21 1.49
CA ALA A 158 39.65 -52.96 0.78
C ALA A 158 38.31 -52.99 0.06
N LEU A 159 37.45 -52.03 0.37
CA LEU A 159 36.13 -51.91 -0.24
C LEU A 159 36.31 -52.07 -1.76
N PRO A 160 35.56 -52.97 -2.43
CA PRO A 160 35.75 -53.21 -3.85
C PRO A 160 35.78 -51.87 -4.60
N GLU A 161 36.71 -51.70 -5.53
CA GLU A 161 36.96 -50.41 -6.19
C GLU A 161 35.67 -49.84 -6.83
N GLU A 162 34.79 -50.73 -7.28
CA GLU A 162 33.41 -50.47 -7.71
C GLU A 162 32.53 -49.80 -6.63
N THR A 163 32.59 -50.26 -5.38
CA THR A 163 31.85 -49.64 -4.26
C THR A 163 32.40 -48.27 -3.87
N ILE A 164 33.72 -48.07 -3.97
CA ILE A 164 34.34 -46.75 -3.77
C ILE A 164 33.86 -45.80 -4.88
N GLY A 165 33.93 -46.23 -6.15
CA GLY A 165 33.42 -45.47 -7.29
C GLY A 165 31.92 -45.15 -7.20
N ALA A 166 31.11 -46.04 -6.64
CA ALA A 166 29.69 -45.82 -6.39
C ALA A 166 29.44 -44.79 -5.26
N MET A 167 30.22 -44.81 -4.17
CA MET A 167 30.13 -43.79 -3.13
C MET A 167 30.55 -42.41 -3.66
N ASP A 168 31.63 -42.36 -4.43
CA ASP A 168 32.09 -41.19 -5.17
C ASP A 168 31.03 -40.63 -6.13
N ALA A 169 30.26 -41.48 -6.81
CA ALA A 169 29.16 -41.07 -7.67
C ALA A 169 27.99 -40.48 -6.86
N LEU A 170 27.57 -41.16 -5.79
CA LEU A 170 26.52 -40.67 -4.87
C LEU A 170 26.91 -39.36 -4.18
N GLU A 171 28.19 -39.14 -3.86
CA GLU A 171 28.69 -37.88 -3.32
C GLU A 171 28.57 -36.74 -4.36
N ARG A 172 28.92 -36.98 -5.63
CA ARG A 172 28.71 -36.00 -6.70
C ARG A 172 27.23 -35.71 -6.94
N GLU A 173 26.37 -36.72 -6.92
CA GLU A 173 24.91 -36.54 -7.02
C GLU A 173 24.35 -35.72 -5.85
N ARG A 174 24.79 -36.00 -4.60
CA ARG A 174 24.46 -35.21 -3.42
C ARG A 174 24.85 -33.74 -3.60
N ASP A 175 26.06 -33.48 -4.10
CA ASP A 175 26.57 -32.11 -4.24
C ASP A 175 25.86 -31.35 -5.36
N VAL A 176 25.51 -32.02 -6.47
CA VAL A 176 24.63 -31.45 -7.52
C VAL A 176 23.25 -31.13 -6.95
N LEU A 177 22.61 -32.06 -6.25
CA LEU A 177 21.30 -31.84 -5.63
C LEU A 177 21.35 -30.76 -4.54
N ALA A 178 22.45 -30.62 -3.81
CA ALA A 178 22.64 -29.53 -2.84
C ALA A 178 22.74 -28.17 -3.54
N ALA A 179 23.49 -28.08 -4.64
CA ALA A 179 23.59 -26.87 -5.46
C ALA A 179 22.25 -26.50 -6.12
N GLU A 180 21.50 -27.48 -6.64
CA GLU A 180 20.15 -27.27 -7.18
C GLU A 180 19.17 -26.78 -6.11
N ASN A 181 19.17 -27.39 -4.91
CA ASN A 181 18.32 -26.94 -3.80
C ASN A 181 18.63 -25.50 -3.37
N GLU A 182 19.92 -25.11 -3.36
CA GLU A 182 20.31 -23.74 -3.02
C GLU A 182 19.93 -22.75 -4.13
N ALA A 183 20.07 -23.14 -5.40
CA ALA A 183 19.56 -22.35 -6.54
C ALA A 183 18.04 -22.17 -6.45
N PHE A 184 17.27 -23.21 -6.15
CA PHE A 184 15.82 -23.11 -5.95
C PHE A 184 15.45 -22.21 -4.77
N ARG A 185 16.18 -22.26 -3.65
CA ARG A 185 15.97 -21.34 -2.52
C ARG A 185 16.18 -19.88 -2.93
N SER A 186 17.32 -19.56 -3.55
CA SER A 186 17.59 -18.20 -4.03
C SER A 186 16.55 -17.72 -5.06
N GLY A 187 16.04 -18.63 -5.90
CA GLY A 187 14.99 -18.34 -6.87
C GLY A 187 13.64 -18.05 -6.21
N LEU A 188 13.29 -18.79 -5.14
CA LEU A 188 12.08 -18.53 -4.35
C LEU A 188 12.18 -17.20 -3.58
N GLU A 189 13.32 -16.92 -2.94
CA GLU A 189 13.55 -15.63 -2.26
C GLU A 189 13.47 -14.44 -3.23
N ALA A 190 14.02 -14.59 -4.45
CA ALA A 190 13.90 -13.57 -5.50
C ALA A 190 12.43 -13.38 -5.96
N LEU A 191 11.67 -14.46 -6.16
CA LEU A 191 10.25 -14.40 -6.52
C LEU A 191 9.40 -13.78 -5.41
N GLU A 192 9.69 -14.08 -4.15
CA GLU A 192 9.00 -13.46 -3.00
C GLU A 192 9.32 -11.97 -2.91
N ALA A 193 10.56 -11.56 -3.16
CA ALA A 193 10.96 -10.15 -3.22
C ALA A 193 10.27 -9.39 -4.37
N GLU A 194 10.22 -9.98 -5.57
CA GLU A 194 9.51 -9.42 -6.73
C GLU A 194 8.01 -9.30 -6.46
N ARG A 195 7.38 -10.35 -5.91
CA ARG A 195 5.97 -10.33 -5.51
C ARG A 195 5.69 -9.20 -4.51
N GLN A 196 6.50 -9.04 -3.47
CA GLN A 196 6.34 -7.95 -2.50
C GLN A 196 6.55 -6.56 -3.12
N ALA A 197 7.43 -6.43 -4.12
CA ALA A 197 7.61 -5.18 -4.85
C ALA A 197 6.36 -4.84 -5.68
N LEU A 198 5.81 -5.82 -6.40
CA LEU A 198 4.58 -5.68 -7.17
C LEU A 198 3.35 -5.40 -6.30
N GLU A 199 3.24 -6.02 -5.11
CA GLU A 199 2.17 -5.73 -4.14
C GLU A 199 2.24 -4.26 -3.67
N ARG A 200 3.42 -3.76 -3.27
CA ARG A 200 3.63 -2.35 -2.88
C ARG A 200 3.35 -1.37 -4.03
N GLN A 201 3.74 -1.72 -5.25
CA GLN A 201 3.45 -0.91 -6.43
C GLN A 201 1.94 -0.85 -6.68
N ALA A 202 1.25 -1.98 -6.67
CA ALA A 202 -0.20 -2.05 -6.88
C ALA A 202 -1.00 -1.31 -5.78
N GLU A 203 -0.52 -1.30 -4.53
CA GLU A 203 -1.09 -0.46 -3.46
C GLU A 203 -0.87 1.04 -3.72
N THR A 204 0.32 1.43 -4.16
CA THR A 204 0.67 2.82 -4.51
C THR A 204 -0.19 3.32 -5.68
N ASP A 205 -0.34 2.52 -6.74
CA ASP A 205 -1.16 2.84 -7.90
C ASP A 205 -2.65 2.93 -7.53
N ARG A 206 -3.15 2.05 -6.64
CA ARG A 206 -4.53 2.14 -6.11
C ARG A 206 -4.75 3.42 -5.31
N GLN A 207 -3.84 3.79 -4.42
CA GLN A 207 -3.93 5.04 -3.64
C GLN A 207 -3.93 6.27 -4.56
N ARG A 208 -3.06 6.28 -5.58
CA ARG A 208 -3.02 7.33 -6.59
C ARG A 208 -4.33 7.44 -7.35
N LEU A 209 -4.85 6.34 -7.89
CA LEU A 209 -6.11 6.33 -8.63
C LEU A 209 -7.31 6.74 -7.75
N GLN A 210 -7.30 6.35 -6.47
CA GLN A 210 -8.32 6.78 -5.53
C GLN A 210 -8.25 8.30 -5.28
N ALA A 211 -7.06 8.86 -5.07
CA ALA A 211 -6.88 10.31 -4.92
C ALA A 211 -7.27 11.09 -6.19
N GLU A 212 -6.96 10.56 -7.39
CA GLU A 212 -7.40 11.14 -8.67
C GLU A 212 -8.93 11.08 -8.82
N LEU A 213 -9.59 9.99 -8.40
CA LEU A 213 -11.07 9.88 -8.37
C LEU A 213 -11.71 10.84 -7.37
N GLU A 214 -11.18 10.91 -6.14
CA GLU A 214 -11.66 11.83 -5.10
C GLU A 214 -11.52 13.28 -5.55
N ARG A 215 -10.42 13.63 -6.22
CA ARG A 215 -10.22 14.96 -6.84
C ARG A 215 -11.21 15.24 -7.96
N LEU A 216 -11.41 14.29 -8.88
CA LEU A 216 -12.38 14.44 -9.97
C LEU A 216 -13.81 14.65 -9.44
N GLN A 217 -14.20 13.90 -8.41
CA GLN A 217 -15.53 13.97 -7.80
C GLN A 217 -15.73 15.19 -6.90
N GLY A 218 -14.70 15.58 -6.13
CA GLY A 218 -14.76 16.65 -5.13
C GLY A 218 -14.46 18.05 -5.67
N GLU A 219 -13.57 18.19 -6.66
CA GLU A 219 -13.16 19.50 -7.22
C GLU A 219 -13.71 19.70 -8.63
N VAL A 220 -13.39 18.79 -9.56
CA VAL A 220 -13.55 19.04 -11.00
C VAL A 220 -15.01 18.99 -11.43
N LEU A 221 -15.76 17.96 -11.03
CA LEU A 221 -17.19 17.85 -11.37
C LEU A 221 -18.04 18.97 -10.76
N PRO A 222 -17.86 19.39 -9.48
CA PRO A 222 -18.55 20.55 -8.92
C PRO A 222 -18.15 21.87 -9.59
N ALA A 223 -16.88 22.09 -9.90
CA ALA A 223 -16.42 23.29 -10.60
C ALA A 223 -17.09 23.42 -11.98
N LEU A 224 -16.97 22.40 -12.84
CA LEU A 224 -17.60 22.38 -14.17
C LEU A 224 -19.13 22.50 -14.09
N THR A 225 -19.76 21.93 -13.06
CA THR A 225 -21.20 22.08 -12.79
C THR A 225 -21.55 23.53 -12.50
N SER A 226 -20.77 24.20 -11.63
CA SER A 226 -21.00 25.60 -11.26
C SER A 226 -20.75 26.57 -12.44
N GLU A 227 -19.71 26.33 -13.25
CA GLU A 227 -19.40 27.08 -14.46
C GLU A 227 -20.51 26.95 -15.50
N ARG A 228 -20.97 25.72 -15.77
CA ARG A 228 -22.12 25.46 -16.66
C ARG A 228 -23.36 26.22 -16.19
N ASP A 229 -23.66 26.21 -14.90
CA ASP A 229 -24.84 26.86 -14.35
C ASP A 229 -24.69 28.39 -14.29
N GLN A 230 -23.46 28.92 -14.21
CA GLN A 230 -23.15 30.34 -14.41
C GLN A 230 -23.33 30.76 -15.87
N LEU A 231 -22.72 30.05 -16.81
CA LEU A 231 -22.83 30.30 -18.26
C LEU A 231 -24.29 30.22 -18.73
N LYS A 232 -25.07 29.27 -18.19
CA LYS A 232 -26.51 29.17 -18.48
C LYS A 232 -27.27 30.42 -18.04
N ARG A 233 -27.02 30.93 -16.82
CA ARG A 233 -27.64 32.17 -16.33
C ARG A 233 -27.20 33.40 -17.12
N GLN A 234 -25.94 33.45 -17.57
CA GLN A 234 -25.45 34.50 -18.46
C GLN A 234 -26.17 34.45 -19.81
N ALA A 235 -26.35 33.27 -20.41
CA ALA A 235 -27.11 33.11 -21.65
C ALA A 235 -28.60 33.49 -21.50
N GLU A 236 -29.25 33.09 -20.40
CA GLU A 236 -30.63 33.49 -20.06
C GLU A 236 -30.75 35.02 -19.89
N THR A 237 -29.73 35.67 -19.31
CA THR A 237 -29.68 37.14 -19.15
C THR A 237 -29.50 37.84 -20.50
N LEU A 238 -28.51 37.43 -21.30
CA LEU A 238 -28.27 38.00 -22.63
C LEU A 238 -29.47 37.82 -23.58
N GLN A 239 -30.19 36.71 -23.46
CA GLN A 239 -31.44 36.48 -24.20
C GLN A 239 -32.55 37.44 -23.76
N ALA A 240 -32.67 37.73 -22.47
CA ALA A 240 -33.62 38.73 -21.97
C ALA A 240 -33.24 40.15 -22.43
N ASP A 241 -31.95 40.49 -22.40
CA ASP A 241 -31.43 41.78 -22.90
C ASP A 241 -31.66 41.94 -24.40
N GLN A 242 -31.47 40.89 -25.21
CA GLN A 242 -31.80 40.90 -26.64
C GLN A 242 -33.28 41.22 -26.87
N VAL A 243 -34.20 40.52 -26.18
CA VAL A 243 -35.64 40.77 -26.30
C VAL A 243 -36.00 42.20 -25.86
N ALA A 244 -35.36 42.72 -24.81
CA ALA A 244 -35.56 44.09 -24.35
C ALA A 244 -35.02 45.13 -25.36
N LEU A 245 -33.89 44.87 -26.01
CA LEU A 245 -33.34 45.72 -27.07
C LEU A 245 -34.21 45.70 -28.33
N GLU A 246 -34.69 44.52 -28.76
CA GLU A 246 -35.63 44.40 -29.88
C GLU A 246 -36.95 45.15 -29.61
N ALA A 247 -37.45 45.12 -28.37
CA ALA A 247 -38.63 45.90 -27.97
C ALA A 247 -38.36 47.42 -28.00
N ARG A 248 -37.19 47.86 -27.51
CA ARG A 248 -36.78 49.28 -27.55
C ARG A 248 -36.59 49.79 -28.99
N LEU A 249 -36.02 48.98 -29.88
CA LEU A 249 -35.86 49.33 -31.29
C LEU A 249 -37.21 49.51 -31.99
N LYS A 250 -38.19 48.64 -31.69
CA LYS A 250 -39.57 48.79 -32.20
C LYS A 250 -40.23 50.07 -31.69
N ALA A 251 -40.20 50.31 -30.37
CA ALA A 251 -40.74 51.54 -29.78
C ALA A 251 -40.10 52.79 -30.38
N ALA A 252 -38.76 52.84 -30.48
CA ALA A 252 -38.05 53.97 -31.09
C ALA A 252 -38.42 54.17 -32.58
N SER A 253 -38.68 53.08 -33.32
CA SER A 253 -39.13 53.20 -34.72
C SER A 253 -40.58 53.71 -34.84
N GLU A 254 -41.45 53.36 -33.88
CA GLU A 254 -42.82 53.89 -33.81
C GLU A 254 -42.82 55.37 -33.40
N ASP A 255 -41.98 55.74 -32.43
CA ASP A 255 -41.76 57.14 -32.00
C ASP A 255 -41.22 58.00 -33.15
N GLN A 256 -40.23 57.53 -33.91
CA GLN A 256 -39.70 58.24 -35.09
C GLN A 256 -40.78 58.50 -36.16
N VAL A 257 -41.68 57.54 -36.40
CA VAL A 257 -42.81 57.71 -37.33
C VAL A 257 -43.82 58.72 -36.79
N ALA A 258 -44.10 58.70 -35.48
CA ALA A 258 -44.98 59.67 -34.84
C ALA A 258 -44.40 61.10 -34.83
N GLU A 259 -43.09 61.26 -34.61
CA GLU A 259 -42.39 62.53 -34.70
C GLU A 259 -42.37 63.06 -36.15
N ALA A 260 -42.08 62.22 -37.13
CA ALA A 260 -42.14 62.60 -38.55
C ALA A 260 -43.54 63.08 -38.96
N ALA A 261 -44.61 62.43 -38.49
CA ALA A 261 -45.97 62.87 -38.72
C ALA A 261 -46.26 64.25 -38.10
N ARG A 262 -45.79 64.50 -36.87
CA ARG A 262 -45.91 65.81 -36.19
C ARG A 262 -45.12 66.91 -36.90
N ILE A 263 -43.96 66.60 -37.46
CA ILE A 263 -43.17 67.58 -38.25
C ILE A 263 -43.98 68.03 -39.46
N VAL A 264 -44.58 67.09 -40.22
CA VAL A 264 -45.43 67.43 -41.36
C VAL A 264 -46.66 68.26 -40.96
N GLU A 265 -47.32 67.91 -39.85
CA GLU A 265 -48.46 68.69 -39.30
C GLU A 265 -48.03 70.12 -38.90
N LEU A 266 -46.87 70.26 -38.24
CA LEU A 266 -46.32 71.56 -37.87
C LEU A 266 -45.93 72.38 -39.11
N GLU A 267 -45.29 71.78 -40.12
CA GLU A 267 -44.98 72.42 -41.40
C GLU A 267 -46.26 72.92 -42.10
N GLU A 268 -47.31 72.09 -42.18
CA GLU A 268 -48.60 72.50 -42.74
C GLU A 268 -49.18 73.71 -41.98
N SER A 269 -49.19 73.66 -40.64
CA SER A 269 -49.66 74.76 -39.78
C SER A 269 -48.85 76.06 -39.98
N LEU A 270 -47.53 75.96 -40.17
CA LEU A 270 -46.65 77.09 -40.47
C LEU A 270 -46.94 77.68 -41.85
N THR A 271 -47.26 76.85 -42.85
CA THR A 271 -47.70 77.39 -44.15
C THR A 271 -49.08 78.03 -44.10
N SER A 272 -50.02 77.56 -43.27
CA SER A 272 -51.34 78.20 -43.09
C SER A 272 -51.19 79.56 -42.43
N THR A 273 -50.55 79.61 -41.26
CA THR A 273 -50.32 80.85 -40.51
C THR A 273 -49.50 81.87 -41.31
N ARG A 274 -48.55 81.42 -42.14
CA ARG A 274 -47.83 82.32 -43.06
C ARG A 274 -48.75 82.94 -44.12
N ARG A 275 -49.65 82.17 -44.74
CA ARG A 275 -50.65 82.70 -45.69
C ARG A 275 -51.61 83.67 -45.01
N GLU A 276 -52.06 83.36 -43.79
CA GLU A 276 -52.91 84.26 -43.00
C GLU A 276 -52.20 85.59 -42.70
N LEU A 277 -50.90 85.54 -42.37
CA LEU A 277 -50.08 86.73 -42.11
C LEU A 277 -49.82 87.55 -43.37
N GLU A 278 -49.60 86.90 -44.53
CA GLU A 278 -49.51 87.57 -45.83
C GLU A 278 -50.84 88.26 -46.23
N VAL A 279 -51.99 87.59 -46.02
CA VAL A 279 -53.32 88.21 -46.23
C VAL A 279 -53.56 89.38 -45.28
N ALA A 280 -53.20 89.25 -44.00
CA ALA A 280 -53.32 90.32 -43.02
C ALA A 280 -52.41 91.52 -43.34
N ARG A 281 -51.19 91.28 -43.86
CA ARG A 281 -50.31 92.35 -44.36
C ARG A 281 -50.92 93.08 -45.53
N LEU A 282 -51.40 92.37 -46.56
CA LEU A 282 -52.07 92.99 -47.71
C LEU A 282 -53.32 93.78 -47.29
N ALA A 283 -54.05 93.33 -46.26
CA ALA A 283 -55.17 94.07 -45.70
C ALA A 283 -54.72 95.34 -44.94
N ILE A 284 -53.62 95.29 -44.19
CA ILE A 284 -53.02 96.46 -43.54
C ILE A 284 -52.46 97.44 -44.59
N GLU A 285 -51.83 96.95 -45.66
CA GLU A 285 -51.36 97.78 -46.77
C GLU A 285 -52.53 98.43 -47.52
N ALA A 286 -53.64 97.72 -47.74
CA ALA A 286 -54.87 98.30 -48.29
C ALA A 286 -55.45 99.39 -47.38
N LEU A 287 -55.55 99.13 -46.06
CA LEU A 287 -55.99 100.12 -45.07
C LEU A 287 -55.03 101.32 -44.97
N ASN A 288 -53.72 101.10 -45.03
CA ASN A 288 -52.72 102.16 -45.09
C ASN A 288 -52.85 102.95 -46.39
N ASN A 289 -53.12 102.32 -47.54
CA ASN A 289 -53.39 103.02 -48.79
C ASN A 289 -54.71 103.81 -48.75
N GLU A 290 -55.73 103.35 -48.02
CA GLU A 290 -56.96 104.12 -47.77
C GLU A 290 -56.70 105.32 -46.82
N VAL A 291 -55.91 105.13 -45.78
CA VAL A 291 -55.48 106.20 -44.86
C VAL A 291 -54.54 107.18 -45.55
N GLU A 292 -53.60 106.72 -46.38
CA GLU A 292 -52.75 107.55 -47.22
C GLU A 292 -53.55 108.22 -48.34
N ALA A 293 -54.57 107.60 -48.92
CA ALA A 293 -55.48 108.30 -49.83
C ALA A 293 -56.26 109.43 -49.12
N ALA A 294 -56.53 109.29 -47.81
CA ALA A 294 -57.11 110.34 -46.99
C ALA A 294 -56.08 111.41 -46.55
N VAL A 295 -54.82 111.03 -46.29
CA VAL A 295 -53.74 111.94 -45.84
C VAL A 295 -53.07 112.67 -47.02
N ASN A 296 -52.92 112.03 -48.18
CA ASN A 296 -52.39 112.61 -49.42
C ASN A 296 -53.42 113.50 -50.14
N THR A 297 -54.61 113.70 -49.56
CA THR A 297 -55.42 114.89 -49.84
C THR A 297 -54.76 116.18 -49.36
N ASP A 298 -53.74 116.11 -48.49
CA ASP A 298 -53.05 117.27 -47.88
C ASP A 298 -51.52 117.35 -48.15
N GLN A 299 -50.90 116.37 -48.82
CA GLN A 299 -49.50 116.49 -49.25
C GLN A 299 -49.10 115.53 -50.37
N ALA A 300 -48.28 116.02 -51.30
CA ALA A 300 -47.57 115.24 -52.29
C ALA A 300 -46.13 115.76 -52.40
N GLU A 301 -45.12 114.89 -52.24
CA GLU A 301 -43.84 114.98 -52.99
C GLU A 301 -42.86 113.80 -52.73
N ASN A 302 -42.16 113.41 -53.81
CA ASN A 302 -40.83 112.77 -53.90
C ASN A 302 -40.58 111.26 -53.59
N ILE A 303 -40.60 110.47 -54.69
CA ILE A 303 -39.58 109.52 -55.25
C ILE A 303 -38.18 109.50 -54.53
N ASP A 304 -37.34 108.45 -54.44
CA ASP A 304 -37.04 107.28 -55.33
C ASP A 304 -35.95 106.31 -54.73
N VAL A 305 -35.73 105.17 -55.41
CA VAL A 305 -34.61 104.19 -55.45
C VAL A 305 -34.13 103.33 -54.24
N SER A 306 -34.33 102.01 -54.44
CA SER A 306 -33.46 100.82 -54.24
C SER A 306 -31.93 100.99 -54.49
N PRO A 307 -31.07 99.93 -54.46
CA PRO A 307 -31.12 98.62 -53.78
C PRO A 307 -29.77 98.21 -53.10
N GLU A 308 -29.71 96.94 -52.66
CA GLU A 308 -28.61 95.96 -52.88
C GLU A 308 -27.62 95.56 -51.75
N GLN A 309 -27.47 94.22 -51.69
CA GLN A 309 -26.42 93.36 -51.10
C GLN A 309 -25.08 93.54 -51.88
N PRO A 310 -23.94 92.81 -51.66
CA PRO A 310 -23.71 91.49 -51.03
C PRO A 310 -22.51 91.41 -50.05
N GLN A 311 -22.31 90.34 -49.25
CA GLN A 311 -21.64 89.07 -49.54
C GLN A 311 -20.42 89.11 -50.51
N GLU A 312 -19.27 88.68 -50.00
CA GLU A 312 -18.27 87.77 -50.61
C GLU A 312 -17.38 87.33 -49.42
N GLU A 313 -17.26 86.05 -49.05
CA GLU A 313 -16.71 84.87 -49.74
C GLU A 313 -15.17 84.82 -49.82
N GLN A 314 -14.66 83.61 -49.55
CA GLN A 314 -13.41 83.05 -50.07
C GLN A 314 -12.09 83.72 -49.51
N ASP A 315 -10.94 83.04 -49.46
CA ASP A 315 -10.57 81.81 -50.17
C ASP A 315 -9.40 81.00 -49.54
N ALA A 316 -9.19 79.82 -50.11
CA ALA A 316 -7.91 79.17 -50.42
C ALA A 316 -7.02 78.53 -49.32
N GLN A 317 -6.73 77.26 -49.59
CA GLN A 317 -5.64 76.44 -49.05
C GLN A 317 -4.24 77.05 -49.28
N GLY A 318 -3.27 76.68 -48.43
CA GLY A 318 -1.89 77.19 -48.54
C GLY A 318 -0.79 76.47 -47.75
N ALA A 319 -0.73 75.14 -47.81
CA ALA A 319 0.44 74.25 -47.62
C ALA A 319 1.54 74.49 -46.54
N ALA A 320 1.86 73.37 -45.87
CA ALA A 320 3.20 72.92 -45.42
C ALA A 320 3.60 73.00 -43.93
N SER A 321 3.71 71.80 -43.33
CA SER A 321 4.70 71.41 -42.31
C SER A 321 4.49 71.86 -40.85
N ALA A 322 3.31 71.57 -40.33
CA ALA A 322 3.22 70.78 -39.09
C ALA A 322 2.71 69.37 -39.45
N LEU A 323 2.70 68.40 -38.52
CA LEU A 323 2.02 67.11 -38.72
C LEU A 323 0.53 67.40 -38.95
N ASP A 324 0.05 67.18 -40.17
CA ASP A 324 -1.31 67.58 -40.56
C ASP A 324 -2.34 66.83 -39.68
N PRO A 325 -3.34 67.52 -39.10
CA PRO A 325 -4.37 66.86 -38.31
C PRO A 325 -5.06 65.77 -39.14
N ARG A 326 -4.99 64.52 -38.66
CA ARG A 326 -5.53 63.37 -39.41
C ARG A 326 -7.06 63.39 -39.33
N ASP A 327 -7.72 62.98 -40.42
CA ASP A 327 -9.18 62.91 -40.43
C ASP A 327 -9.69 61.96 -39.33
N ARG A 328 -10.69 62.44 -38.58
CA ARG A 328 -11.21 61.72 -37.41
C ARG A 328 -11.98 60.46 -37.80
N GLY A 329 -12.59 60.44 -38.99
CA GLY A 329 -13.23 59.27 -39.57
C GLY A 329 -12.22 58.19 -39.95
N ASP A 330 -11.14 58.58 -40.64
CA ASP A 330 -10.05 57.67 -41.01
C ASP A 330 -9.35 57.06 -39.78
N VAL A 331 -9.03 57.89 -38.77
CA VAL A 331 -8.47 57.41 -37.50
C VAL A 331 -9.42 56.46 -36.78
N ALA A 332 -10.71 56.82 -36.66
CA ALA A 332 -11.71 55.96 -36.02
C ALA A 332 -11.99 54.67 -36.81
N GLN A 333 -11.77 54.66 -38.13
CA GLN A 333 -11.88 53.45 -38.96
C GLN A 333 -10.66 52.53 -38.81
N ALA A 334 -9.44 53.09 -38.85
CA ALA A 334 -8.21 52.33 -38.64
C ALA A 334 -8.17 51.68 -37.24
N LEU A 335 -8.57 52.41 -36.19
CA LEU A 335 -8.64 51.88 -34.82
C LEU A 335 -9.70 50.77 -34.65
N ARG A 336 -10.79 50.78 -35.43
CA ARG A 336 -11.78 49.68 -35.45
C ARG A 336 -11.32 48.46 -36.25
N ALA A 337 -10.43 48.65 -37.22
CA ALA A 337 -9.91 47.58 -38.08
C ALA A 337 -8.63 46.91 -37.52
N ALA A 338 -7.97 47.53 -36.54
CA ALA A 338 -6.70 47.06 -35.99
C ALA A 338 -6.89 46.02 -34.87
N PRO A 339 -6.54 44.74 -35.08
CA PRO A 339 -6.69 43.70 -34.06
C PRO A 339 -5.69 43.91 -32.92
N GLY A 340 -6.12 43.73 -31.68
CA GLY A 340 -5.33 43.91 -30.45
C GLY A 340 -5.76 45.12 -29.60
N LEU A 341 -6.54 46.05 -30.15
CA LEU A 341 -7.07 47.23 -29.43
C LEU A 341 -8.36 46.95 -28.64
N GLU A 342 -8.83 45.70 -28.62
CA GLU A 342 -10.02 45.28 -27.88
C GLU A 342 -9.77 45.27 -26.36
N THR A 343 -8.49 45.16 -25.97
CA THR A 343 -8.03 45.18 -24.58
C THR A 343 -8.01 46.57 -23.93
N LEU A 344 -8.01 47.64 -24.74
CA LEU A 344 -8.09 49.02 -24.25
C LEU A 344 -9.51 49.36 -23.77
N GLY A 345 -9.58 50.13 -22.70
CA GLY A 345 -10.80 50.80 -22.27
C GLY A 345 -11.30 51.82 -23.29
N GLU A 346 -12.58 52.19 -23.19
CA GLU A 346 -13.19 53.18 -24.07
C GLU A 346 -12.52 54.56 -23.95
N ALA A 347 -12.15 54.96 -22.73
CA ALA A 347 -11.39 56.19 -22.48
C ALA A 347 -9.99 56.19 -23.12
N GLU A 348 -9.26 55.07 -23.04
CA GLU A 348 -7.91 54.95 -23.61
C GLU A 348 -7.94 54.94 -25.14
N ARG A 349 -8.96 54.33 -25.75
CA ARG A 349 -9.21 54.41 -27.20
C ARG A 349 -9.57 55.83 -27.64
N GLN A 350 -10.28 56.59 -26.82
CA GLN A 350 -10.61 57.97 -27.11
C GLN A 350 -9.37 58.88 -26.99
N GLU A 351 -8.53 58.68 -25.97
CA GLU A 351 -7.22 59.35 -25.85
C GLU A 351 -6.31 59.03 -27.05
N LEU A 352 -6.21 57.76 -27.45
CA LEU A 352 -5.47 57.34 -28.64
C LEU A 352 -6.01 58.01 -29.92
N THR A 353 -7.33 58.12 -30.05
CA THR A 353 -7.98 58.79 -31.19
C THR A 353 -7.60 60.26 -31.23
N ASP A 354 -7.73 60.98 -30.12
CA ASP A 354 -7.47 62.42 -30.06
C ASP A 354 -5.97 62.72 -30.27
N ARG A 355 -5.06 61.89 -29.75
CA ARG A 355 -3.60 61.95 -30.03
C ARG A 355 -3.28 61.76 -31.51
N LEU A 356 -3.85 60.74 -32.15
CA LEU A 356 -3.62 60.44 -33.58
C LEU A 356 -4.25 61.48 -34.52
N VAL A 357 -5.39 62.08 -34.14
CA VAL A 357 -6.02 63.21 -34.83
C VAL A 357 -5.18 64.48 -34.69
N ASN A 358 -4.58 64.72 -33.53
CA ASN A 358 -3.61 65.81 -33.30
C ASN A 358 -2.26 65.60 -34.01
N GLY A 359 -2.13 64.55 -34.85
CA GLY A 359 -0.94 64.30 -35.67
C GLY A 359 0.19 63.55 -34.96
N GLU A 360 -0.02 63.00 -33.76
CA GLU A 360 1.03 62.27 -33.03
C GLU A 360 1.50 61.02 -33.82
N CYS A 361 2.79 60.68 -33.68
CA CYS A 361 3.37 59.48 -34.29
C CYS A 361 2.69 58.22 -33.77
N VAL A 362 2.41 57.26 -34.66
CA VAL A 362 1.66 56.05 -34.34
C VAL A 362 2.41 55.23 -33.29
N THR A 363 3.73 55.16 -33.41
CA THR A 363 4.61 54.54 -32.41
C THR A 363 4.50 55.19 -31.03
N SER A 364 4.67 56.51 -30.92
CA SER A 364 4.62 57.25 -29.65
C SER A 364 3.25 57.18 -28.96
N ALA A 365 2.17 57.33 -29.73
CA ALA A 365 0.81 57.25 -29.20
C ALA A 365 0.50 55.85 -28.65
N LEU A 366 0.95 54.78 -29.31
CA LEU A 366 0.79 53.40 -28.83
C LEU A 366 1.70 53.07 -27.64
N GLU A 367 2.95 53.54 -27.62
CA GLU A 367 3.87 53.36 -26.48
C GLU A 367 3.33 54.00 -25.20
N SER A 368 2.60 55.12 -25.31
CA SER A 368 1.99 55.80 -24.16
C SER A 368 0.85 55.03 -23.48
N LEU A 369 0.27 54.03 -24.16
CA LEU A 369 -0.89 53.25 -23.69
C LEU A 369 -0.62 51.74 -23.54
N PHE A 370 0.53 51.24 -24.02
CA PHE A 370 0.87 49.82 -23.97
C PHE A 370 2.32 49.58 -23.56
N ASP A 371 2.53 48.87 -22.45
CA ASP A 371 3.85 48.29 -22.07
C ASP A 371 4.42 47.36 -23.16
N ARG A 372 3.54 46.75 -23.98
CA ARG A 372 3.91 45.89 -25.12
C ARG A 372 2.89 46.03 -26.27
N VAL A 373 3.23 46.82 -27.27
CA VAL A 373 2.41 46.99 -28.48
C VAL A 373 2.40 45.70 -29.32
N PRO A 374 1.24 45.15 -29.72
CA PRO A 374 1.20 43.99 -30.61
C PRO A 374 1.64 44.38 -32.04
N ILE A 375 2.56 43.59 -32.61
CA ILE A 375 3.24 43.92 -33.89
C ILE A 375 2.25 44.05 -35.07
N LEU A 376 1.15 43.27 -35.05
CA LEU A 376 0.11 43.33 -36.09
C LEU A 376 -0.66 44.65 -36.05
N THR A 377 -0.97 45.15 -34.85
CA THR A 377 -1.69 46.40 -34.61
C THR A 377 -0.85 47.59 -35.09
N LEU A 378 0.43 47.62 -34.70
CA LEU A 378 1.39 48.64 -35.14
C LEU A 378 1.54 48.67 -36.67
N ARG A 379 1.74 47.50 -37.29
CA ARG A 379 1.94 47.40 -38.74
C ARG A 379 0.72 47.84 -39.55
N ASN A 380 -0.49 47.52 -39.07
CA ASN A 380 -1.72 47.94 -39.73
C ASN A 380 -1.93 49.45 -39.57
N LEU A 381 -1.79 50.01 -38.35
CA LEU A 381 -1.98 51.45 -38.12
C LEU A 381 -0.96 52.32 -38.88
N ILE A 382 0.31 51.92 -38.96
CA ILE A 382 1.32 52.61 -39.79
C ILE A 382 0.90 52.63 -41.27
N ARG A 383 0.38 51.51 -41.78
CA ARG A 383 -0.06 51.38 -43.18
C ARG A 383 -1.33 52.17 -43.48
N ASP A 384 -2.33 52.04 -42.62
CA ASP A 384 -3.69 52.55 -42.86
C ASP A 384 -3.78 54.05 -42.60
N LEU A 385 -2.96 54.59 -41.68
CA LEU A 385 -2.81 56.04 -41.43
C LEU A 385 -1.66 56.67 -42.23
N ASN A 386 -1.05 55.93 -43.15
CA ASN A 386 0.08 56.34 -44.00
C ASN A 386 1.19 57.09 -43.23
N SER A 387 1.49 56.63 -42.02
CA SER A 387 2.37 57.35 -41.10
C SER A 387 3.82 56.92 -41.28
N ASN A 388 4.72 57.90 -41.40
CA ASN A 388 6.17 57.66 -41.44
C ASN A 388 6.78 57.48 -40.03
N CYS A 389 5.95 57.51 -38.98
CA CYS A 389 6.28 57.29 -37.56
C CYS A 389 5.06 56.77 -36.75
#